data_AF-A0A914QTJ3-F1
#
_entry.id   AF-A0A914QTJ3-F1
#
_cell.length_a   1.000
_cell.length_b   1.000
_cell.length_c   1.000
_cell.angle_alpha   90.00
_cell.angle_beta   90.00
_cell.angle_gamma   90.00
#
_symmetry.space_group_name_H-M   'P 1'
#
loop_
_entity.id
_entity.type
_entity.pdbx_description
1 polymer ?
#
loop_
_entity_poly.entity_id
_entity_poly.type
_entity_poly.pdbx_seq_one_letter_code
_entity_poly.pdbx_strand_id
1 'polypeptide(L)'
;MSQLKIIIRPMYSNPPVHGARIASKILSDKGLYQQWLKDVKTMADRIIGMRTQLKDLLAKEGSQRNWNHIVDQIGMFCFTGISPEQIM
;
A
#
# COMPACT_ATOMS: atom_id res chain seq x y z
N MET A 1 -32.51 -14.26 6.38
CA MET A 1 -31.22 -14.15 5.65
C MET A 1 -30.55 -12.83 6.04
N SER A 2 -29.22 -12.78 6.12
CA SER A 2 -28.48 -11.50 6.27
C SER A 2 -28.73 -10.59 5.07
N GLN A 3 -28.84 -9.27 5.28
CA GLN A 3 -29.02 -8.27 4.22
C GLN A 3 -27.95 -8.38 3.13
N LEU A 4 -26.72 -8.69 3.52
CA LEU A 4 -25.61 -8.92 2.60
C LEU A 4 -25.86 -10.11 1.66
N LYS A 5 -26.47 -11.19 2.17
CA LYS A 5 -26.78 -12.38 1.36
C LYS A 5 -27.84 -12.10 0.30
N ILE A 6 -28.80 -11.23 0.59
CA ILE A 6 -29.85 -10.82 -0.36
C ILE A 6 -29.23 -10.07 -1.55
N ILE A 7 -28.23 -9.22 -1.29
CA ILE A 7 -27.52 -8.45 -2.33
C ILE A 7 -26.55 -9.33 -3.14
N ILE A 8 -25.80 -10.22 -2.46
CA ILE A 8 -24.79 -11.07 -3.10
C ILE A 8 -25.39 -12.07 -4.08
N ARG A 9 -26.53 -12.66 -3.72
CA ARG A 9 -27.19 -13.73 -4.49
C ARG A 9 -27.45 -13.35 -5.96
N PRO A 10 -28.04 -12.19 -6.29
CA PRO A 10 -28.23 -11.77 -7.68
C PRO A 10 -26.95 -11.23 -8.35
N MET A 11 -25.96 -10.71 -7.61
CA MET A 11 -24.76 -10.12 -8.23
C MET A 11 -23.77 -11.18 -8.72
N TYR A 12 -23.46 -12.16 -7.88
CA TYR A 12 -22.44 -13.17 -8.20
C TYR A 12 -22.67 -14.50 -7.48
N SER A 13 -23.87 -14.74 -6.95
CA SER A 13 -24.30 -15.96 -6.26
C SER A 13 -23.57 -16.25 -4.95
N ASN A 14 -22.26 -16.56 -4.99
CA ASN A 14 -21.43 -16.86 -3.83
C ASN A 14 -20.06 -16.17 -3.96
N PRO A 15 -19.52 -15.59 -2.87
CA PRO A 15 -18.21 -14.96 -2.89
C PRO A 15 -17.09 -16.01 -3.04
N PRO A 16 -15.94 -15.65 -3.65
CA PRO A 16 -14.77 -16.51 -3.68
C PRO A 16 -14.26 -16.85 -2.26
N VAL A 17 -14.09 -18.15 -1.98
CA VAL A 17 -13.77 -18.62 -0.63
C VAL A 17 -12.27 -18.59 -0.28
N HIS A 18 -11.40 -18.68 -1.29
CA HIS A 18 -9.98 -18.96 -1.06
C HIS A 18 -9.25 -17.82 -0.34
N GLY A 19 -9.39 -16.58 -0.83
CA GLY A 19 -8.78 -15.41 -0.18
C GLY A 19 -9.29 -15.18 1.24
N ALA A 20 -10.59 -15.39 1.47
CA ALA A 20 -11.19 -15.27 2.80
C ALA A 20 -10.62 -16.32 3.77
N ARG A 21 -10.36 -17.55 3.32
CA ARG A 21 -9.72 -18.60 4.13
C ARG A 21 -8.27 -18.28 4.46
N ILE A 22 -7.49 -17.75 3.51
CA ILE A 22 -6.12 -17.30 3.76
C ILE A 22 -6.10 -16.22 4.83
N ALA A 23 -6.92 -15.16 4.67
CA ALA A 23 -7.02 -14.08 5.63
C ALA A 23 -7.44 -14.61 7.02
N SER A 24 -8.47 -15.46 7.08
CA SER A 24 -8.92 -16.07 8.33
C SER A 24 -7.82 -16.91 9.00
N LYS A 25 -7.06 -17.72 8.26
CA LYS A 25 -5.97 -18.52 8.81
C LYS A 25 -4.84 -17.65 9.35
N ILE A 26 -4.45 -16.59 8.64
CA ILE A 26 -3.40 -15.67 9.09
C ILE A 26 -3.83 -14.92 10.34
N LEU A 27 -5.07 -14.38 10.36
CA LEU A 27 -5.55 -13.52 11.44
C LEU A 27 -5.94 -14.29 12.72
N SER A 28 -6.31 -15.57 12.61
CA SER A 28 -6.75 -16.37 13.77
C SER A 28 -5.60 -17.13 14.45
N ASP A 29 -4.45 -17.23 13.80
CA ASP A 29 -3.27 -17.92 14.31
C ASP A 29 -2.25 -16.89 14.82
N LYS A 30 -1.96 -16.91 16.13
CA LYS A 30 -1.09 -15.90 16.75
C LYS A 30 0.30 -15.84 16.12
N GLY A 31 0.87 -16.98 15.71
CA GLY A 31 2.19 -17.02 15.09
C GLY A 31 2.16 -16.39 13.70
N LEU A 32 1.19 -16.78 12.88
CA LEU A 32 1.04 -16.23 11.52
C LEU A 32 0.68 -14.74 11.54
N TYR A 33 -0.15 -14.30 12.49
CA TYR A 33 -0.53 -12.89 12.61
C TYR A 33 0.68 -12.01 12.94
N GLN A 34 1.53 -12.44 13.88
CA GLN A 34 2.75 -11.70 14.22
C GLN A 34 3.74 -11.65 13.04
N GLN A 35 3.89 -12.75 12.31
CA GLN A 35 4.72 -12.76 11.10
C GLN A 35 4.17 -11.81 10.03
N TRP A 36 2.86 -11.85 9.78
CA TRP A 36 2.21 -10.96 8.81
C TRP A 36 2.38 -9.49 9.16
N LEU A 37 2.24 -9.10 10.43
CA LEU A 37 2.51 -7.72 10.88
C LEU A 37 3.95 -7.30 10.62
N LYS A 38 4.92 -8.19 10.87
CA LYS A 38 6.34 -7.93 10.58
C LYS A 38 6.59 -7.75 9.07
N ASP A 39 5.97 -8.58 8.25
CA ASP A 39 6.13 -8.53 6.79
C ASP A 39 5.54 -7.24 6.22
N VAL A 40 4.32 -6.87 6.65
CA VAL A 40 3.68 -5.59 6.28
C VAL A 40 4.54 -4.41 6.71
N LYS A 41 5.08 -4.43 7.93
CA LYS A 41 5.97 -3.37 8.41
C LYS A 41 7.25 -3.29 7.59
N THR A 42 7.86 -4.41 7.24
CA THR A 42 9.08 -4.45 6.41
C THR A 42 8.83 -3.84 5.04
N MET A 43 7.69 -4.13 4.41
CA MET A 43 7.31 -3.52 3.13
C MET A 43 7.08 -2.01 3.26
N ALA A 44 6.40 -1.57 4.33
CA ALA A 44 6.17 -0.16 4.60
C ALA A 44 7.49 0.61 4.86
N ASP A 45 8.36 0.07 5.69
CA ASP A 45 9.67 0.65 6.02
C ASP A 45 10.55 0.76 4.77
N ARG A 46 10.48 -0.22 3.85
CA ARG A 46 11.16 -0.13 2.55
C ARG A 46 10.65 1.04 1.70
N ILE A 47 9.33 1.23 1.63
CA ILE A 47 8.72 2.34 0.86
C ILE A 47 9.16 3.69 1.45
N ILE A 48 9.15 3.82 2.78
CA ILE A 48 9.60 5.02 3.48
C ILE A 48 11.08 5.28 3.18
N GLY A 49 11.93 4.25 3.28
CA GLY A 49 13.35 4.36 2.97
C GLY A 49 13.62 4.81 1.54
N MET A 50 12.90 4.26 0.55
CA MET A 50 13.02 4.68 -0.85
C MET A 50 12.60 6.13 -1.07
N ARG A 51 11.56 6.61 -0.37
CA ARG A 51 11.11 8.01 -0.46
C ARG A 51 12.15 8.98 0.09
N THR A 52 12.73 8.66 1.24
CA THR A 52 13.83 9.46 1.82
C THR A 52 15.03 9.49 0.88
N GLN A 53 15.47 8.33 0.37
CA GLN A 53 16.59 8.25 -0.55
C GLN A 53 16.36 9.05 -1.83
N LEU A 54 15.17 8.99 -2.42
CA LEU A 54 14.85 9.77 -3.61
C LEU A 54 14.95 11.27 -3.36
N LYS A 55 14.38 11.77 -2.25
CA LYS A 55 14.47 13.18 -1.87
C LYS A 55 15.93 13.61 -1.68
N ASP A 56 16.73 12.82 -0.98
CA ASP A 56 18.12 13.13 -0.69
C ASP A 56 18.96 13.15 -1.98
N LEU A 57 18.74 12.20 -2.88
CA LEU A 57 19.40 12.15 -4.18
C LEU A 57 19.02 13.34 -5.07
N LEU A 58 17.75 13.74 -5.11
CA LEU A 58 17.32 14.93 -5.85
C LEU A 58 17.99 16.21 -5.35
N ALA A 59 18.13 16.35 -4.03
CA ALA A 59 18.85 17.49 -3.43
C ALA A 59 20.34 17.44 -3.79
N LYS A 60 20.96 16.26 -3.75
CA LYS A 60 22.37 16.05 -4.12
C LYS A 60 22.66 16.38 -5.59
N GLU A 61 21.74 16.04 -6.49
CA GLU A 61 21.84 16.36 -7.92
C GLU A 61 21.50 17.84 -8.24
N GLY A 62 21.34 18.68 -7.22
CA GLY A 62 21.21 20.14 -7.36
C GLY A 62 19.77 20.64 -7.54
N SER A 63 18.76 19.81 -7.31
CA SER A 63 17.37 20.25 -7.39
C SER A 63 17.04 21.27 -6.30
N GLN A 64 16.56 22.45 -6.69
CA GLN A 64 16.14 23.52 -5.78
C GLN A 64 14.65 23.46 -5.40
N ARG A 65 13.91 22.46 -5.92
CA ARG A 65 12.48 22.30 -5.62
C ARG A 65 12.29 21.72 -4.22
N ASN A 66 11.18 22.08 -3.57
CA ASN A 66 10.76 21.42 -2.35
C ASN A 66 10.19 20.02 -2.68
N TRP A 67 10.84 18.97 -2.17
CA TRP A 67 10.46 17.58 -2.37
C TRP A 67 9.86 16.92 -1.11
N ASN A 68 9.46 17.70 -0.10
CA ASN A 68 8.89 17.17 1.15
C ASN A 68 7.63 16.32 0.90
N HIS A 69 6.83 16.65 -0.11
CA HIS A 69 5.64 15.89 -0.48
C HIS A 69 5.93 14.43 -0.86
N ILE A 70 7.16 14.09 -1.26
CA ILE A 70 7.57 12.70 -1.53
C ILE A 70 7.64 11.89 -0.23
N VAL A 71 8.06 12.51 0.87
CA VAL A 71 8.25 11.85 2.16
C VAL A 71 7.00 11.92 3.03
N ASP A 72 6.25 13.02 2.97
CA ASP A 72 5.10 13.28 3.83
C ASP A 72 3.85 12.48 3.41
N GLN A 73 3.78 12.04 2.14
CA GLN A 73 2.64 11.28 1.63
C GLN A 73 2.63 9.83 2.13
N ILE A 74 1.45 9.38 2.57
CA ILE A 74 1.22 8.02 3.07
C ILE A 74 0.72 7.13 1.93
N GLY A 75 1.28 5.92 1.85
CA GLY A 75 0.87 4.89 0.92
C GLY A 75 1.93 4.55 -0.11
N MET A 76 1.54 3.70 -1.07
CA MET A 76 2.47 3.18 -2.08
C MET A 76 2.82 4.23 -3.15
N PHE A 77 1.86 5.10 -3.47
CA PHE A 77 2.00 6.06 -4.56
C PHE A 77 2.31 7.45 -4.05
N CYS A 78 2.92 8.25 -4.90
CA CYS A 78 3.22 9.65 -4.64
C CYS A 78 2.80 10.47 -5.86
N PHE A 79 2.14 11.60 -5.64
CA PHE A 79 2.11 12.63 -6.67
C PHE A 79 3.50 13.23 -6.78
N THR A 80 4.17 13.06 -7.92
CA THR A 80 5.55 13.51 -8.11
C THR A 80 5.65 15.03 -8.22
N GLY A 81 4.59 15.71 -8.65
CA GLY A 81 4.61 17.16 -8.95
C GLY A 81 5.39 17.49 -10.22
N ILE A 82 5.66 16.49 -11.06
CA ILE A 82 6.28 16.63 -12.37
C ILE A 82 5.17 16.93 -13.37
N SER A 83 5.30 18.00 -14.15
CA SER A 83 4.30 18.33 -15.17
C SER A 83 4.41 17.40 -16.38
N PRO A 84 3.36 17.24 -17.19
CA PRO A 84 3.42 16.44 -18.40
C PRO A 84 4.57 16.86 -19.34
N GLU A 85 4.85 18.16 -19.45
CA GLU A 85 5.94 18.72 -20.26
C GLU A 85 7.33 18.35 -19.76
N GLN A 86 7.45 17.92 -18.50
CA GLN A 86 8.71 17.42 -17.94
C GLN A 86 8.88 15.91 -18.11
N ILE A 87 7.82 15.20 -18.53
CA ILE A 87 7.81 13.76 -18.78
C ILE A 87 7.87 13.46 -20.29
N MET A 88 7.25 14.31 -21.11
CA MET A 88 7.27 14.25 -22.58
C MET A 88 8.60 14.75 -23.14
#